data_AF-A0A954SDR6-F1
#
_entry.id   AF-A0A954SDR6-F1
#
_cell.length_a   1.000
_cell.length_b   1.000
_cell.length_c   1.000
_cell.angle_alpha   90.00
_cell.angle_beta   90.00
_cell.angle_gamma   90.00
#
_symmetry.space_group_name_H-M   'P 1'
#
loop_
_entity.id
_entity.type
_entity.pdbx_description
1 polymer ?
#
loop_
_entity_poly.entity_id
_entity_poly.type
_entity_poly.pdbx_seq_one_letter_code
_entity_poly.pdbx_strand_id
1 'polypeptide(L)'
;MSPSESSKPIDVSFQANFTHRLRFTRDVFGKDSRELLSLLEAAEDRIPRVQFWVDENVLTANPELRHRIQVFCSQNRQRIRVEGNLQVLPGGEDVKNDIHLIERMLKCFNHADLDRRSYVVVIGGGAVLDAVGFAAAIAHRGIRLIRIPTTTLAQGDSGIGVKNSVNLFQKKNWLGTFAVPWGVINDRKLVETLSDRDFCSGFSEAVKVALLKDEKFFRFISAHAEEIRGRQDAAW
;
A
#
# COMPACT_ATOMS: atom_id res chain seq x y z
N MET A 1 -12.36 55.11 8.08
CA MET A 1 -12.19 54.68 6.68
C MET A 1 -13.35 53.77 6.33
N SER A 2 -14.13 54.18 5.33
CA SER A 2 -15.31 53.45 4.84
C SER A 2 -14.92 52.08 4.28
N PRO A 3 -15.76 51.05 4.44
CA PRO A 3 -15.61 49.80 3.69
C PRO A 3 -16.05 50.06 2.24
N SER A 4 -15.18 50.72 1.47
CA SER A 4 -15.42 51.02 0.06
C SER A 4 -14.17 50.71 -0.76
N GLU A 5 -13.80 49.44 -0.79
CA GLU A 5 -12.97 48.89 -1.86
C GLU A 5 -13.46 47.46 -2.08
N SER A 6 -14.07 47.24 -3.24
CA SER A 6 -14.54 45.94 -3.70
C SER A 6 -13.42 44.91 -3.54
N SER A 7 -13.55 43.96 -2.62
CA SER A 7 -12.62 42.84 -2.53
C SER A 7 -12.80 41.98 -3.79
N LYS A 8 -12.04 42.27 -4.83
CA LYS A 8 -12.03 41.44 -6.04
C LYS A 8 -11.65 40.02 -5.61
N PRO A 9 -12.38 38.98 -6.06
CA PRO A 9 -11.98 37.61 -5.80
C PRO A 9 -10.58 37.37 -6.36
N ILE A 10 -9.73 36.69 -5.59
CA ILE A 10 -8.39 36.28 -5.98
C ILE A 10 -8.38 34.76 -6.07
N ASP A 11 -8.22 34.25 -7.28
CA ASP A 11 -8.02 32.82 -7.52
C ASP A 11 -6.52 32.56 -7.64
N VAL A 12 -5.98 31.72 -6.74
CA VAL A 12 -4.57 31.29 -6.76
C VAL A 12 -4.51 29.81 -7.06
N SER A 13 -3.92 29.46 -8.21
CA SER A 13 -3.57 28.07 -8.52
C SER A 13 -2.29 27.68 -7.77
N PHE A 14 -2.30 26.52 -7.11
CA PHE A 14 -1.11 25.93 -6.51
C PHE A 14 -1.01 24.45 -6.87
N GLN A 15 0.20 23.90 -6.82
CA GLN A 15 0.48 22.49 -7.06
C GLN A 15 1.34 21.94 -5.93
N ALA A 16 1.03 20.74 -5.46
CA ALA A 16 1.84 20.01 -4.51
C ALA A 16 2.68 18.96 -5.23
N ASN A 17 3.99 19.00 -5.04
CA ASN A 17 4.92 18.04 -5.64
C ASN A 17 4.98 16.77 -4.79
N PHE A 18 4.70 15.63 -5.42
CA PHE A 18 4.82 14.31 -4.80
C PHE A 18 5.73 13.41 -5.63
N THR A 19 6.48 12.53 -4.95
CA THR A 19 7.30 11.51 -5.61
C THR A 19 6.63 10.16 -5.47
N HIS A 20 6.34 9.52 -6.60
CA HIS A 20 5.85 8.15 -6.61
C HIS A 20 7.02 7.17 -6.57
N ARG A 21 7.23 6.51 -5.42
CA ARG A 21 8.34 5.56 -5.22
C ARG A 21 7.85 4.12 -5.39
N LEU A 22 7.96 3.59 -6.60
CA LEU A 22 7.68 2.19 -6.89
C LEU A 22 8.98 1.38 -6.86
N ARG A 23 8.95 0.20 -6.23
CA ARG A 23 10.05 -0.76 -6.18
C ARG A 23 9.54 -2.15 -6.57
N PHE A 24 10.41 -2.92 -7.19
CA PHE A 24 10.16 -4.31 -7.54
C PHE A 24 11.20 -5.18 -6.85
N THR A 25 10.74 -6.22 -6.20
CA THR A 25 11.57 -7.14 -5.41
C THR A 25 11.18 -8.58 -5.70
N ARG A 26 12.11 -9.51 -5.49
CA ARG A 26 11.82 -10.94 -5.49
C ARG A 26 11.60 -11.46 -4.08
N ASP A 27 12.26 -10.87 -3.09
CA ASP A 27 12.07 -11.24 -1.69
C ASP A 27 12.35 -10.09 -0.69
N VAL A 28 11.35 -9.23 -0.46
CA VAL A 28 11.42 -8.00 0.36
C VAL A 28 11.77 -8.25 1.82
N PHE A 29 11.37 -9.39 2.40
CA PHE A 29 11.76 -9.77 3.78
C PHE A 29 12.95 -10.74 3.80
N GLY A 30 13.73 -10.78 2.73
CA GLY A 30 14.90 -11.63 2.56
C GLY A 30 16.03 -10.88 1.88
N LYS A 31 16.47 -11.40 0.73
CA LYS A 31 17.61 -10.87 -0.03
C LYS A 31 17.44 -9.41 -0.49
N ASP A 32 16.20 -8.95 -0.71
CA ASP A 32 15.92 -7.62 -1.24
C ASP A 32 15.47 -6.63 -0.13
N SER A 33 15.69 -6.98 1.14
CA SER A 33 15.31 -6.17 2.31
C SER A 33 15.89 -4.75 2.34
N ARG A 34 16.95 -4.51 1.58
CA ARG A 34 17.52 -3.18 1.39
C ARG A 34 16.53 -2.21 0.73
N GLU A 35 15.62 -2.68 -0.11
CA GLU A 35 14.64 -1.81 -0.78
C GLU A 35 13.65 -1.21 0.22
N LEU A 36 13.13 -2.02 1.15
CA LEU A 36 12.27 -1.54 2.22
C LEU A 36 13.02 -0.59 3.16
N LEU A 37 14.26 -0.92 3.53
CA LEU A 37 15.09 -0.05 4.37
C LEU A 37 15.36 1.30 3.71
N SER A 38 15.65 1.31 2.41
CA SER A 38 15.89 2.56 1.67
C SER A 38 14.69 3.49 1.72
N LEU A 39 13.47 2.96 1.68
CA LEU A 39 12.25 3.76 1.80
C LEU A 39 12.07 4.32 3.22
N LEU A 40 12.40 3.55 4.25
CA LEU A 40 12.26 3.97 5.64
C LEU A 40 13.29 5.05 6.03
N GLU A 41 14.51 4.97 5.50
CA GLU A 41 15.62 5.87 5.80
C GLU A 41 15.62 7.15 4.96
N ALA A 42 14.96 7.17 3.80
CA ALA A 42 15.06 8.24 2.81
C ALA A 42 14.56 9.63 3.26
N ALA A 43 13.93 9.77 4.42
CA ALA A 43 13.28 11.03 4.79
C ALA A 43 14.14 11.96 5.65
N GLU A 44 14.86 11.46 6.66
CA GLU A 44 15.42 12.29 7.76
C GLU A 44 16.60 11.61 8.48
N ASP A 45 17.49 12.41 9.09
CA ASP A 45 18.63 11.97 9.93
C ASP A 45 18.19 11.47 11.32
N ARG A 46 17.17 10.61 11.37
CA ARG A 46 16.69 9.98 12.61
C ARG A 46 16.25 8.55 12.35
N ILE A 47 16.31 7.71 13.36
CA ILE A 47 15.81 6.33 13.26
C ILE A 47 14.29 6.38 13.00
N PRO A 48 13.80 5.88 11.84
CA PRO A 48 12.38 5.87 11.51
C PRO A 48 11.59 5.01 12.49
N ARG A 49 10.45 5.54 12.95
CA ARG A 49 9.46 4.81 13.74
C ARG A 49 8.47 4.14 12.80
N VAL A 50 8.29 2.83 12.92
CA VAL A 50 7.55 2.01 11.95
C VAL A 50 6.57 1.09 12.64
N GLN A 51 5.34 1.02 12.13
CA GLN A 51 4.36 0.03 12.55
C GLN A 51 3.91 -0.82 11.37
N PHE A 52 3.87 -2.14 11.57
CA PHE A 52 3.52 -3.11 10.53
C PHE A 52 2.09 -3.61 10.68
N TRP A 53 1.38 -3.68 9.56
CA TRP A 53 0.00 -4.15 9.43
C TRP A 53 -0.07 -5.21 8.35
N VAL A 54 -0.80 -6.31 8.62
CA VAL A 54 -0.89 -7.43 7.69
C VAL A 54 -2.32 -7.97 7.59
N ASP A 55 -2.70 -8.33 6.38
CA ASP A 55 -3.91 -9.08 6.05
C ASP A 55 -3.82 -10.51 6.63
N GLU A 56 -4.82 -10.93 7.40
CA GLU A 56 -4.84 -12.25 8.03
C GLU A 56 -4.84 -13.42 7.02
N ASN A 57 -5.44 -13.23 5.84
CA ASN A 57 -5.47 -14.26 4.79
C ASN A 57 -4.08 -14.47 4.21
N VAL A 58 -3.27 -13.40 4.15
CA VAL A 58 -1.87 -13.49 3.72
C VAL A 58 -1.04 -14.26 4.74
N LEU A 59 -1.24 -14.01 6.04
CA LEU A 59 -0.56 -14.80 7.09
C LEU A 59 -0.97 -16.27 7.07
N THR A 60 -2.24 -16.55 6.78
CA THR A 60 -2.75 -17.92 6.67
C THR A 60 -2.14 -18.64 5.47
N ALA A 61 -2.04 -17.97 4.32
CA ALA A 61 -1.44 -18.52 3.11
C ALA A 61 0.10 -18.61 3.18
N ASN A 62 0.74 -17.80 4.04
CA ASN A 62 2.18 -17.76 4.22
C ASN A 62 2.56 -17.78 5.72
N PRO A 63 2.54 -18.97 6.36
CA PRO A 63 2.75 -19.10 7.81
C PRO A 63 4.09 -18.52 8.30
N GLU A 64 5.12 -18.57 7.46
CA GLU A 64 6.45 -18.07 7.78
C GLU A 64 6.54 -16.53 7.74
N LEU A 65 5.60 -15.84 7.07
CA LEU A 65 5.69 -14.40 6.85
C LEU A 65 5.81 -13.60 8.16
N ARG A 66 5.07 -14.00 9.20
CA ARG A 66 5.16 -13.37 10.53
C ARG A 66 6.58 -13.44 11.08
N HIS A 67 7.19 -14.63 11.05
CA HIS A 67 8.54 -14.84 11.53
C HIS A 67 9.55 -14.02 10.71
N ARG A 68 9.39 -13.99 9.39
CA ARG A 68 10.27 -13.26 8.47
C ARG A 68 10.23 -11.74 8.71
N ILE A 69 9.06 -11.17 8.97
CA ILE A 69 8.93 -9.76 9.37
C ILE A 69 9.65 -9.52 10.71
N GLN A 70 9.48 -10.41 11.69
CA GLN A 70 10.14 -10.29 12.99
C GLN A 70 11.67 -10.38 12.90
N VAL A 71 12.19 -11.26 12.02
CA VAL A 71 13.62 -11.38 11.73
C VAL A 71 14.14 -10.11 11.06
N PHE A 72 13.44 -9.60 10.04
CA PHE A 72 13.77 -8.32 9.40
C PHE A 72 13.86 -7.19 10.43
N CYS A 73 12.85 -7.05 11.28
CA CYS A 73 12.82 -6.03 12.33
C CYS A 73 13.98 -6.20 13.32
N SER A 74 14.29 -7.44 13.72
CA SER A 74 15.34 -7.72 14.71
C SER A 74 16.75 -7.48 14.16
N GLN A 75 16.99 -7.80 12.89
CA GLN A 75 18.27 -7.54 12.21
C GLN A 75 18.51 -6.05 11.98
N ASN A 76 17.45 -5.24 11.94
CA ASN A 76 17.53 -3.81 11.60
C ASN A 76 17.22 -2.87 12.78
N ARG A 77 17.30 -3.33 14.04
CA ARG A 77 16.98 -2.51 15.23
C ARG A 77 17.80 -1.22 15.38
N GLN A 78 19.00 -1.18 14.80
CA GLN A 78 19.86 0.02 14.79
C GLN A 78 19.47 1.02 13.69
N ARG A 79 18.64 0.58 12.74
CA ARG A 79 18.25 1.33 11.54
C ARG A 79 16.79 1.73 11.55
N ILE A 80 15.93 0.96 12.22
CA ILE A 80 14.50 1.24 12.37
C ILE A 80 14.06 0.97 13.81
N ARG A 81 13.08 1.73 14.28
CA ARG A 81 12.42 1.51 15.56
C ARG A 81 10.99 1.02 15.30
N VAL A 82 10.69 -0.22 15.69
CA VAL A 82 9.36 -0.80 15.51
C VAL A 82 8.47 -0.42 16.69
N GLU A 83 7.30 0.14 16.40
CA GLU A 83 6.35 0.58 17.41
C GLU A 83 5.17 -0.39 17.53
N GLY A 84 5.09 -1.06 18.69
CA GLY A 84 4.07 -2.07 18.98
C GLY A 84 4.29 -3.41 18.28
N ASN A 85 3.30 -4.29 18.40
CA ASN A 85 3.29 -5.60 17.76
C ASN A 85 2.87 -5.51 16.29
N LEU A 86 3.16 -6.56 15.51
CA LEU A 86 2.58 -6.74 14.17
C LEU A 86 1.05 -6.77 14.28
N GLN A 87 0.40 -5.77 13.71
CA GLN A 87 -1.05 -5.63 13.72
C GLN A 87 -1.67 -6.50 12.61
N VAL A 88 -2.73 -7.23 12.94
CA VAL A 88 -3.44 -8.11 11.99
C VAL A 88 -4.83 -7.57 11.76
N LEU A 89 -5.25 -7.56 10.49
CA LEU A 89 -6.56 -7.09 10.07
C LEU A 89 -7.34 -8.24 9.41
N PRO A 90 -8.69 -8.22 9.53
CA PRO A 90 -9.53 -9.02 8.67
C PRO A 90 -9.11 -8.86 7.20
N GLY A 91 -9.03 -9.96 6.48
CA GLY A 91 -8.56 -9.94 5.10
C GLY A 91 -9.66 -9.54 4.11
N GLY A 92 -9.25 -9.12 2.91
CA GLY A 92 -10.19 -8.83 1.82
C GLY A 92 -11.16 -7.68 2.13
N GLU A 93 -12.39 -7.77 1.61
CA GLU A 93 -13.36 -6.66 1.67
C GLU A 93 -13.93 -6.42 3.08
N ASP A 94 -13.83 -7.40 3.99
CA ASP A 94 -14.37 -7.31 5.35
C ASP A 94 -13.77 -6.13 6.12
N VAL A 95 -12.47 -5.85 5.91
CA VAL A 95 -11.79 -4.69 6.51
C VAL A 95 -12.41 -3.36 6.11
N LYS A 96 -13.00 -3.29 4.90
CA LYS A 96 -13.64 -2.08 4.36
C LYS A 96 -15.08 -1.95 4.80
N ASN A 97 -15.72 -3.03 5.23
CA ASN A 97 -17.12 -3.04 5.63
C ASN A 97 -17.33 -2.72 7.12
N ASP A 98 -16.28 -2.74 7.93
CA ASP A 98 -16.33 -2.38 9.35
C ASP A 98 -15.60 -1.05 9.62
N ILE A 99 -16.38 0.02 9.76
CA ILE A 99 -15.85 1.36 10.06
C ILE A 99 -15.14 1.44 11.42
N HIS A 100 -15.48 0.56 12.37
CA HIS A 100 -14.83 0.52 13.68
C HIS A 100 -13.37 0.05 13.59
N LEU A 101 -12.99 -0.66 12.52
CA LEU A 101 -11.60 -1.00 12.26
C LEU A 101 -10.74 0.24 11.99
N ILE A 102 -11.31 1.30 11.38
CA ILE A 102 -10.60 2.56 11.20
C ILE A 102 -10.35 3.22 12.55
N GLU A 103 -11.35 3.29 13.43
CA GLU A 103 -11.16 3.81 14.78
C GLU A 103 -10.10 3.00 15.56
N ARG A 104 -10.11 1.66 15.41
CA ARG A 104 -9.09 0.79 15.99
C ARG A 104 -7.69 1.11 15.48
N MET A 105 -7.52 1.29 14.16
CA MET A 105 -6.24 1.68 13.57
C MET A 105 -5.76 3.02 14.13
N LEU A 106 -6.64 4.03 14.22
CA LEU A 106 -6.31 5.33 14.80
C LEU A 106 -5.90 5.24 16.28
N LYS A 107 -6.58 4.40 17.07
CA LYS A 107 -6.20 4.13 18.48
C LYS A 107 -4.82 3.47 18.56
N CYS A 108 -4.51 2.52 17.68
CA CYS A 108 -3.19 1.89 17.60
C CYS A 108 -2.09 2.90 17.24
N PHE A 109 -2.34 3.80 16.28
CA PHE A 109 -1.40 4.86 15.91
C PHE A 109 -1.14 5.82 17.07
N ASN A 110 -2.21 6.24 17.77
CA ASN A 110 -2.11 7.13 18.92
C ASN A 110 -1.36 6.47 20.09
N HIS A 111 -1.68 5.21 20.42
CA HIS A 111 -1.01 4.49 21.50
C HIS A 111 0.48 4.28 21.23
N ALA A 112 0.85 4.12 19.97
CA ALA A 112 2.23 3.94 19.51
C ALA A 112 2.98 5.26 19.28
N ASP A 113 2.39 6.41 19.61
CA ASP A 113 2.96 7.75 19.42
C ASP A 113 3.49 7.97 17.98
N LEU A 114 2.72 7.49 17.00
CA LEU A 114 3.04 7.71 15.60
C LEU A 114 2.74 9.16 15.23
N ASP A 115 3.68 9.83 14.58
CA ASP A 115 3.52 11.20 14.09
C ASP A 115 3.61 11.27 12.56
N ARG A 116 3.52 12.48 12.00
CA ARG A 116 3.63 12.74 10.54
C ARG A 116 4.94 12.26 9.90
N ARG A 117 5.94 11.94 10.71
CA ARG A 117 7.26 11.47 10.29
C ARG A 117 7.48 9.98 10.60
N SER A 118 6.51 9.32 11.22
CA SER A 118 6.45 7.85 11.36
C SER A 118 6.01 7.18 10.05
N TYR A 119 6.15 5.86 10.01
CA TYR A 119 5.78 5.02 8.89
C TYR A 119 4.76 3.95 9.29
N VAL A 120 3.77 3.76 8.44
CA VAL A 120 2.87 2.61 8.46
C VAL A 120 3.23 1.74 7.26
N VAL A 121 3.65 0.50 7.52
CA VAL A 121 3.89 -0.51 6.47
C VAL A 121 2.71 -1.46 6.45
N VAL A 122 2.00 -1.55 5.33
CA VAL A 122 0.86 -2.44 5.16
C VAL A 122 1.15 -3.52 4.11
N ILE A 123 0.85 -4.77 4.45
CA ILE A 123 1.05 -5.95 3.62
C ILE A 123 -0.30 -6.63 3.42
N GLY A 124 -0.82 -6.62 2.19
CA GLY A 124 -2.13 -7.19 1.92
C GLY A 124 -2.64 -6.97 0.50
N GLY A 125 -3.86 -7.46 0.24
CA GLY A 125 -4.59 -7.16 -0.98
C GLY A 125 -5.15 -5.73 -0.99
N GLY A 126 -5.67 -5.29 -2.15
CA GLY A 126 -6.11 -3.91 -2.37
C GLY A 126 -7.05 -3.35 -1.31
N ALA A 127 -7.97 -4.16 -0.77
CA ALA A 127 -8.90 -3.73 0.26
C ALA A 127 -8.25 -3.35 1.59
N VAL A 128 -7.27 -4.16 2.05
CA VAL A 128 -6.50 -3.87 3.27
C VAL A 128 -5.57 -2.66 3.06
N LEU A 129 -4.94 -2.56 1.89
CA LEU A 129 -4.12 -1.40 1.53
C LEU A 129 -4.93 -0.10 1.56
N ASP A 130 -6.16 -0.14 1.02
CA ASP A 130 -7.11 0.97 1.01
C ASP A 130 -7.50 1.40 2.42
N ALA A 131 -7.92 0.46 3.27
CA ALA A 131 -8.41 0.76 4.61
C ALA A 131 -7.29 1.33 5.51
N VAL A 132 -6.11 0.70 5.50
CA VAL A 132 -4.95 1.19 6.26
C VAL A 132 -4.46 2.52 5.70
N GLY A 133 -4.45 2.68 4.37
CA GLY A 133 -4.06 3.93 3.75
C GLY A 133 -5.04 5.06 4.05
N PHE A 134 -6.33 4.77 4.17
CA PHE A 134 -7.34 5.74 4.61
C PHE A 134 -7.08 6.18 6.05
N ALA A 135 -6.88 5.23 6.97
CA ALA A 135 -6.54 5.52 8.36
C ALA A 135 -5.24 6.34 8.49
N ALA A 136 -4.19 5.97 7.76
CA ALA A 136 -2.91 6.68 7.77
C ALA A 136 -3.01 8.10 7.20
N ALA A 137 -3.87 8.32 6.19
CA ALA A 137 -4.08 9.63 5.59
C ALA A 137 -4.78 10.62 6.54
N ILE A 138 -5.71 10.14 7.38
CA ILE A 138 -6.46 11.01 8.31
C ILE A 138 -5.76 11.18 9.66
N ALA A 139 -4.91 10.22 10.07
CA ALA A 139 -4.08 10.34 11.27
C ALA A 139 -3.01 11.42 11.09
N HIS A 140 -2.92 12.39 12.01
CA HIS A 140 -2.01 13.54 11.91
C HIS A 140 -2.06 14.30 10.57
N ARG A 141 -3.17 14.19 9.83
CA ARG A 141 -3.33 14.68 8.45
C ARG A 141 -2.33 14.07 7.44
N GLY A 142 -1.81 12.88 7.74
CA GLY A 142 -0.92 12.12 6.89
C GLY A 142 0.27 11.55 7.64
N ILE A 143 0.24 10.25 7.90
CA ILE A 143 1.42 9.42 8.26
C ILE A 143 1.97 8.80 6.97
N ARG A 144 3.30 8.61 6.87
CA ARG A 144 3.92 8.01 5.68
C ARG A 144 3.47 6.56 5.52
N LEU A 145 2.82 6.24 4.41
CA LEU A 145 2.34 4.89 4.10
C LEU A 145 3.29 4.18 3.13
N ILE A 146 3.79 3.01 3.50
CA ILE A 146 4.45 2.07 2.58
C ILE A 146 3.50 0.92 2.33
N ARG A 147 3.20 0.65 1.05
CA ARG A 147 2.34 -0.47 0.64
C ARG A 147 3.18 -1.61 0.10
N ILE A 148 2.86 -2.83 0.51
CA ILE A 148 3.44 -4.06 -0.01
C ILE A 148 2.26 -4.92 -0.53
N PRO A 149 1.84 -4.76 -1.79
CA PRO A 149 0.68 -5.43 -2.31
C PRO A 149 0.92 -6.94 -2.51
N THR A 150 -0.05 -7.75 -2.10
CA THR A 150 0.06 -9.24 -2.14
C THR A 150 -0.93 -9.89 -3.10
N THR A 151 -1.56 -9.12 -3.98
CA THR A 151 -2.34 -9.64 -5.10
C THR A 151 -1.82 -9.06 -6.40
N THR A 152 -1.89 -9.80 -7.51
CA THR A 152 -1.52 -9.29 -8.84
C THR A 152 -2.35 -8.05 -9.21
N LEU A 153 -3.63 -8.03 -8.85
CA LEU A 153 -4.50 -6.85 -9.04
C LEU A 153 -4.00 -5.62 -8.26
N ALA A 154 -3.55 -5.81 -7.03
CA ALA A 154 -3.03 -4.71 -6.23
C ALA A 154 -1.64 -4.26 -6.70
N GLN A 155 -0.79 -5.19 -7.16
CA GLN A 155 0.50 -4.85 -7.75
C GLN A 155 0.36 -4.14 -9.11
N GLY A 156 -0.71 -4.37 -9.87
CA GLY A 156 -0.95 -3.73 -11.17
C GLY A 156 -1.81 -2.46 -11.13
N ASP A 157 -2.57 -2.21 -10.06
CA ASP A 157 -3.51 -1.08 -9.99
C ASP A 157 -3.73 -0.58 -8.55
N SER A 158 -4.60 -1.24 -7.78
CA SER A 158 -5.11 -0.68 -6.52
C SER A 158 -4.05 -0.38 -5.45
N GLY A 159 -2.91 -1.08 -5.46
CA GLY A 159 -1.79 -0.83 -4.56
C GLY A 159 -0.88 0.33 -5.00
N ILE A 160 -0.88 0.69 -6.28
CA ILE A 160 -0.03 1.75 -6.87
C ILE A 160 -0.69 3.13 -6.74
N GLY A 161 -2.01 3.20 -6.93
CA GLY A 161 -2.74 4.46 -6.99
C GLY A 161 -2.74 5.29 -5.70
N VAL A 162 -3.28 6.51 -5.75
CA VAL A 162 -3.36 7.42 -4.59
C VAL A 162 -4.68 7.31 -3.82
N LYS A 163 -5.61 6.50 -4.32
CA LYS A 163 -6.94 6.34 -3.73
C LYS A 163 -6.83 5.44 -2.50
N ASN A 164 -7.59 5.79 -1.47
CA ASN A 164 -7.81 5.00 -0.28
C ASN A 164 -9.28 5.09 0.08
N SER A 165 -9.88 4.01 0.59
CA SER A 165 -11.30 4.06 0.93
C SER A 165 -11.77 2.96 1.87
N VAL A 166 -12.92 3.20 2.49
CA VAL A 166 -13.76 2.20 3.16
C VAL A 166 -15.19 2.28 2.64
N ASN A 167 -15.92 1.19 2.82
CA ASN A 167 -17.33 1.12 2.47
C ASN A 167 -18.17 1.68 3.62
N LEU A 168 -19.24 2.38 3.29
CA LEU A 168 -20.18 2.90 4.28
C LEU A 168 -21.56 3.01 3.66
N PHE A 169 -22.61 2.86 4.47
CA PHE A 169 -24.00 2.90 4.01
C PHE A 169 -24.29 1.90 2.87
N GLN A 170 -23.66 0.72 2.90
CA GLN A 170 -23.73 -0.30 1.84
C GLN A 170 -23.25 0.18 0.47
N LYS A 171 -22.45 1.26 0.42
CA LYS A 171 -21.84 1.78 -0.79
C LYS A 171 -20.35 1.53 -0.78
N LYS A 172 -19.84 1.01 -1.90
CA LYS A 172 -18.40 0.78 -2.08
C LYS A 172 -17.64 2.09 -2.17
N ASN A 173 -16.46 2.12 -1.55
CA ASN A 173 -15.50 3.23 -1.61
C ASN A 173 -16.13 4.58 -1.23
N TRP A 174 -17.07 4.59 -0.28
CA TRP A 174 -17.87 5.78 0.03
C TRP A 174 -17.07 6.85 0.77
N LEU A 175 -16.31 6.43 1.78
CA LEU A 175 -15.45 7.31 2.56
C LEU A 175 -14.00 7.07 2.13
N GLY A 176 -13.26 8.13 1.79
CA GLY A 176 -11.92 7.95 1.25
C GLY A 176 -11.08 9.22 1.18
N THR A 177 -9.83 9.04 0.76
CA THR A 177 -8.84 10.10 0.56
C THR A 177 -8.05 9.88 -0.72
N PHE A 178 -7.51 10.97 -1.26
CA PHE A 178 -6.42 10.94 -2.23
C PHE A 178 -5.13 11.24 -1.48
N ALA A 179 -4.33 10.22 -1.18
CA ALA A 179 -3.06 10.35 -0.49
C ALA A 179 -1.99 9.51 -1.20
N VAL A 180 -0.91 10.17 -1.63
CA VAL A 180 0.20 9.49 -2.30
C VAL A 180 0.95 8.63 -1.28
N PRO A 181 1.05 7.30 -1.48
CA PRO A 181 1.86 6.48 -0.59
C PRO A 181 3.32 6.95 -0.64
N TRP A 182 4.01 6.89 0.49
CA TRP A 182 5.44 7.19 0.56
C TRP A 182 6.25 6.29 -0.36
N GLY A 183 5.87 5.01 -0.43
CA GLY A 183 6.39 4.05 -1.40
C GLY A 183 5.51 2.82 -1.55
N VAL A 184 5.72 2.10 -2.65
CA VAL A 184 5.06 0.84 -2.99
C VAL A 184 6.14 -0.16 -3.35
N ILE A 185 6.07 -1.37 -2.78
CA ILE A 185 6.97 -2.47 -3.09
C ILE A 185 6.14 -3.63 -3.65
N ASN A 186 6.26 -3.87 -4.95
CA ASN A 186 5.76 -5.09 -5.57
C ASN A 186 6.78 -6.20 -5.35
N ASP A 187 6.36 -7.28 -4.72
CA ASP A 187 7.22 -8.43 -4.39
C ASP A 187 6.69 -9.70 -5.04
N ARG A 188 7.59 -10.42 -5.74
CA ARG A 188 7.25 -11.65 -6.46
C ARG A 188 6.79 -12.76 -5.53
N LYS A 189 7.51 -12.99 -4.44
CA LYS A 189 7.26 -14.10 -3.52
C LYS A 189 5.92 -13.97 -2.80
N LEU A 190 5.45 -12.74 -2.56
CA LEU A 190 4.19 -12.49 -1.88
C LEU A 190 2.92 -12.82 -2.69
N VAL A 191 3.03 -13.07 -4.00
CA VAL A 191 1.87 -13.53 -4.81
C VAL A 191 1.98 -14.99 -5.23
N GLU A 192 3.08 -15.68 -4.90
CA GLU A 192 3.27 -17.11 -5.21
C GLU A 192 2.21 -17.99 -4.52
N THR A 193 1.69 -17.55 -3.37
CA THR A 193 0.65 -18.26 -2.60
C THR A 193 -0.77 -17.95 -3.04
N LEU A 194 -0.99 -17.09 -4.05
CA LEU A 194 -2.34 -16.82 -4.55
C LEU A 194 -2.95 -18.07 -5.20
N SER A 195 -4.28 -18.18 -5.12
CA SER A 195 -5.02 -19.10 -5.98
C SER A 195 -4.82 -18.72 -7.46
N ASP A 196 -4.95 -19.68 -8.38
CA ASP A 196 -4.84 -19.39 -9.82
C ASP A 196 -5.85 -18.34 -10.27
N ARG A 197 -7.05 -18.37 -9.70
CA ARG A 197 -8.10 -17.38 -9.94
C ARG A 197 -7.62 -15.99 -9.56
N ASP A 198 -7.14 -15.81 -8.34
CA ASP A 198 -6.76 -14.48 -7.84
C ASP A 198 -5.49 -13.98 -8.53
N PHE A 199 -4.54 -14.88 -8.81
CA PHE A 199 -3.35 -14.57 -9.61
C PHE A 199 -3.74 -14.07 -11.00
N CYS A 200 -4.61 -14.78 -11.73
CA CYS A 200 -5.02 -14.37 -13.08
C CYS A 200 -5.90 -13.11 -13.07
N SER A 201 -6.69 -12.89 -12.01
CA SER A 201 -7.62 -11.77 -11.92
C SER A 201 -6.94 -10.41 -12.11
N GLY A 202 -5.71 -10.23 -11.61
CA GLY A 202 -4.96 -8.98 -11.75
C GLY A 202 -4.57 -8.64 -13.18
N PHE A 203 -4.40 -9.63 -14.05
CA PHE A 203 -4.03 -9.40 -15.45
C PHE A 203 -5.19 -8.84 -16.27
N SER A 204 -6.44 -8.96 -15.81
CA SER A 204 -7.58 -8.30 -16.47
C SER A 204 -7.39 -6.78 -16.54
N GLU A 205 -6.80 -6.20 -15.50
CA GLU A 205 -6.50 -4.77 -15.42
C GLU A 205 -5.33 -4.38 -16.33
N ALA A 206 -4.29 -5.22 -16.38
CA ALA A 206 -3.18 -5.05 -17.31
C ALA A 206 -3.66 -5.06 -18.78
N VAL A 207 -4.55 -6.00 -19.14
CA VAL A 207 -5.18 -6.07 -20.47
C VAL A 207 -6.01 -4.82 -20.75
N LYS A 208 -6.82 -4.36 -19.78
CA LYS A 208 -7.61 -3.12 -19.92
C LYS A 208 -6.71 -1.92 -20.22
N VAL A 209 -5.64 -1.75 -19.45
CA VAL A 209 -4.69 -0.63 -19.64
C VAL A 209 -4.02 -0.72 -21.01
N ALA A 210 -3.58 -1.92 -21.41
CA ALA A 210 -2.94 -2.16 -22.69
C ALA A 210 -3.86 -1.79 -23.87
N LEU A 211 -5.11 -2.25 -23.85
CA LEU A 211 -6.10 -1.92 -24.89
C LEU A 211 -6.38 -0.42 -25.01
N LEU A 212 -6.29 0.33 -23.91
CA LEU A 212 -6.57 1.77 -23.89
C LEU A 212 -5.36 2.63 -24.27
N LYS A 213 -4.13 2.15 -24.03
CA LYS A 213 -2.94 3.02 -24.01
C LYS A 213 -1.70 2.44 -24.67
N ASP A 214 -1.61 1.13 -24.89
CA ASP A 214 -0.37 0.48 -25.32
C ASP A 214 -0.62 -0.81 -26.12
N GLU A 215 -0.66 -0.68 -27.45
CA GLU A 215 -0.79 -1.80 -28.37
C GLU A 215 0.36 -2.82 -28.24
N LYS A 216 1.59 -2.34 -28.00
CA LYS A 216 2.76 -3.23 -27.90
C LYS A 216 2.64 -4.10 -26.64
N PHE A 217 2.21 -3.50 -25.53
CA PHE A 217 1.96 -4.24 -24.30
C PHE A 217 0.81 -5.24 -24.45
N PHE A 218 -0.24 -4.89 -25.20
CA PHE A 218 -1.35 -5.83 -25.46
C PHE A 218 -0.88 -7.04 -26.26
N ARG A 219 -0.07 -6.81 -27.31
CA ARG A 219 0.55 -7.88 -28.11
C ARG A 219 1.46 -8.75 -27.25
N PHE A 220 2.23 -8.15 -26.33
CA PHE A 220 3.08 -8.88 -25.39
C PHE A 220 2.26 -9.81 -24.48
N ILE A 221 1.24 -9.28 -23.78
CA ILE A 221 0.40 -10.07 -22.87
C ILE A 221 -0.30 -11.20 -23.63
N SER A 222 -0.78 -10.92 -24.84
CA SER A 222 -1.46 -11.92 -25.67
C SER A 222 -0.52 -13.03 -26.13
N ALA A 223 0.71 -12.70 -26.52
CA ALA A 223 1.72 -13.68 -26.94
C ALA A 223 2.21 -14.56 -25.77
N HIS A 224 2.24 -14.04 -24.55
CA HIS A 224 2.75 -14.73 -23.36
C HIS A 224 1.65 -15.17 -22.39
N ALA A 225 0.39 -15.25 -22.83
CA ALA A 225 -0.74 -15.55 -21.95
C ALA A 225 -0.60 -16.88 -21.19
N GLU A 226 -0.10 -17.92 -21.87
CA GLU A 226 0.15 -19.24 -21.25
C GLU A 226 1.33 -19.21 -20.26
N GLU A 227 2.40 -18.47 -20.58
CA GLU A 227 3.53 -18.27 -19.66
C GLU A 227 3.11 -17.50 -18.41
N ILE A 228 2.31 -16.44 -18.59
CA ILE A 228 1.73 -15.66 -17.50
C ILE A 228 0.86 -16.56 -16.62
N ARG A 229 -0.08 -17.31 -17.21
CA ARG A 229 -0.95 -18.24 -16.50
C ARG A 229 -0.14 -19.30 -15.75
N GLY A 230 0.95 -19.78 -16.35
CA GLY A 230 1.92 -20.69 -15.76
C GLY A 230 2.86 -20.06 -14.72
N ARG A 231 2.68 -18.77 -14.39
CA ARG A 231 3.49 -17.99 -13.43
C ARG A 231 4.99 -17.96 -13.77
N GLN A 232 5.31 -18.00 -15.05
CA GLN A 232 6.67 -17.94 -15.56
C GLN A 232 7.18 -16.50 -15.58
N ASP A 233 8.35 -16.27 -16.18
CA ASP A 233 9.00 -14.95 -16.12
C ASP A 233 8.20 -13.85 -16.82
N ALA A 234 7.40 -14.14 -17.85
CA ALA A 234 6.54 -13.14 -18.47
C ALA A 234 5.46 -12.54 -17.54
N ALA A 235 5.21 -13.15 -16.38
CA ALA A 235 4.33 -12.60 -15.36
C ALA A 235 4.97 -11.48 -14.50
N TRP A 236 6.26 -11.21 -14.69
CA TRP A 236 7.09 -10.37 -13.81
C TRP A 236 7.98 -9.38 -14.57
#